data_AF-A0A1S8WVH3-F1
#
_entry.id   AF-A0A1S8WVH3-F1
#
_cell.length_a   1.000
_cell.length_b   1.000
_cell.length_c   1.000
_cell.angle_alpha   90.00
_cell.angle_beta   90.00
_cell.angle_gamma   90.00
#
_symmetry.space_group_name_H-M   'P 1'
#
loop_
_entity.id
_entity.type
_entity.pdbx_description
1 polymer ?
#
loop_
_entity_poly.entity_id
_entity_poly.type
_entity_poly.pdbx_seq_one_letter_code
_entity_poly.pdbx_strand_id
1 'polypeptide(L)'
;MTVLFDSGSCHTWIRSVNSGTVFTSVPYDFRESSTYEPLAKTFSETYAACRISGRYMKEAITVAQFYCVHFTTQPVQIGEVMVQGVILAEAFEQSGACSQTRPFDGIFGLCLSSKTPETEPTIFEQLYKHGTFDTAVFSIWFKPPTNHQYQGQASMIFGVVRRSGLTGEAVSFKMQSKTYLWTFNIGGVRSQFGRAVFNTEI
;
A
#
# COMPACT_ATOMS: atom_id res chain seq x y z
N MET A 1 -4.26 -5.44 13.90
CA MET A 1 -4.68 -5.37 12.48
C MET A 1 -3.45 -5.43 11.60
N THR A 2 -3.43 -6.36 10.64
CA THR A 2 -2.36 -6.53 9.66
C THR A 2 -2.87 -6.09 8.30
N VAL A 3 -2.17 -5.18 7.63
CA VAL A 3 -2.54 -4.72 6.28
C VAL A 3 -1.49 -5.11 5.25
N LEU A 4 -1.94 -5.43 4.04
CA LEU A 4 -1.07 -5.64 2.89
C LEU A 4 -0.79 -4.29 2.22
N PHE A 5 0.47 -3.90 2.11
CA PHE A 5 0.88 -2.78 1.27
C PHE A 5 0.85 -3.19 -0.19
N ASP A 6 0.02 -2.51 -1.00
CA ASP A 6 -0.27 -2.93 -2.37
C ASP A 6 -0.13 -1.78 -3.37
N SER A 7 0.97 -1.78 -4.13
CA SER A 7 1.19 -0.83 -5.23
C SER A 7 0.35 -1.15 -6.48
N GLY A 8 -0.38 -2.26 -6.50
CA GLY A 8 -1.30 -2.67 -7.56
C GLY A 8 -2.74 -2.18 -7.37
N SER A 9 -3.08 -1.59 -6.23
CA SER A 9 -4.42 -1.04 -5.94
C SER A 9 -4.37 0.35 -5.31
N CYS A 10 -5.48 1.09 -5.43
CA CYS A 10 -5.58 2.47 -4.97
C CYS A 10 -6.29 2.63 -3.63
N HIS A 11 -7.20 1.71 -3.30
CA HIS A 11 -8.05 1.86 -2.13
C HIS A 11 -7.38 1.29 -0.89
N THR A 12 -7.50 2.03 0.21
CA THR A 12 -7.20 1.50 1.53
C THR A 12 -8.48 1.06 2.18
N TRP A 13 -8.50 -0.18 2.66
CA TRP A 13 -9.64 -0.75 3.37
C TRP A 13 -9.19 -1.65 4.50
N ILE A 14 -10.02 -1.71 5.53
CA ILE A 14 -9.80 -2.52 6.72
C ILE A 14 -11.06 -3.31 7.06
N ARG A 15 -10.89 -4.52 7.57
CA ARG A 15 -11.99 -5.40 7.95
C ARG A 15 -12.79 -4.85 9.14
N SER A 16 -14.10 -4.73 8.96
CA SER A 16 -15.06 -4.45 10.03
C SER A 16 -15.30 -5.65 10.96
N VAL A 17 -15.65 -5.37 12.22
CA VAL A 17 -16.22 -6.34 13.16
C VAL A 17 -17.52 -6.95 12.64
N ASN A 18 -18.23 -6.23 11.77
CA ASN A 18 -19.45 -6.72 11.11
C ASN A 18 -19.16 -7.64 9.93
N SER A 19 -17.89 -7.97 9.65
CA SER A 19 -17.55 -8.82 8.52
C SER A 19 -17.71 -10.31 8.81
N GLY A 20 -18.47 -10.99 7.94
CA GLY A 20 -18.66 -12.44 7.98
C GLY A 20 -17.44 -13.27 7.54
N THR A 21 -16.37 -12.63 7.08
CA THR A 21 -15.12 -13.32 6.68
C THR A 21 -14.16 -13.42 7.85
N VAL A 22 -13.45 -14.55 7.96
CA VAL A 22 -12.51 -14.83 9.06
C VAL A 22 -11.09 -14.43 8.63
N PHE A 23 -10.53 -13.42 9.30
CA PHE A 23 -9.19 -12.92 9.02
C PHE A 23 -8.24 -13.18 10.21
N THR A 24 -6.96 -12.89 10.03
CA THR A 24 -5.87 -13.26 10.95
C THR A 24 -5.84 -12.52 12.29
N SER A 25 -6.38 -11.31 12.39
CA SER A 25 -6.29 -10.51 13.61
C SER A 25 -7.61 -9.85 14.00
N VAL A 26 -7.56 -9.00 15.04
CA VAL A 26 -8.70 -8.31 15.61
C VAL A 26 -9.33 -7.39 14.56
N PRO A 27 -10.65 -7.50 14.29
CA PRO A 27 -11.34 -6.62 13.36
C PRO A 27 -11.43 -5.19 13.89
N TYR A 28 -11.62 -4.23 12.99
CA TYR A 28 -11.92 -2.85 13.35
C TYR A 28 -13.36 -2.73 13.86
N ASP A 29 -13.54 -2.10 15.03
CA ASP A 29 -14.84 -1.80 15.60
C ASP A 29 -15.06 -0.29 15.67
N PHE A 30 -15.90 0.23 14.76
CA PHE A 30 -16.18 1.67 14.68
C PHE A 30 -16.82 2.23 15.96
N ARG A 31 -17.45 1.39 16.79
CA ARG A 31 -18.13 1.81 18.04
C ARG A 31 -17.13 2.23 19.12
N GLU A 32 -15.90 1.74 19.02
CA GLU A 32 -14.80 2.06 19.93
C GLU A 32 -14.00 3.29 19.46
N SER A 33 -14.34 3.88 18.31
CA SER A 33 -13.65 5.04 17.75
C SER A 33 -14.42 6.34 17.99
N SER A 34 -13.72 7.34 18.53
CA SER A 34 -14.25 8.70 18.69
C SER A 34 -14.02 9.60 17.46
N THR A 35 -13.22 9.14 16.50
CA THR A 35 -12.84 9.86 15.28
C THR A 35 -13.49 9.30 14.01
N TYR A 36 -14.28 8.23 14.17
CA TYR A 36 -15.05 7.64 13.08
C TYR A 36 -16.12 8.59 12.54
N GLU A 37 -16.10 8.83 11.23
CA GLU A 37 -17.13 9.56 10.51
C GLU A 37 -17.56 8.75 9.27
N PRO A 38 -18.75 8.13 9.24
CA PRO A 38 -19.19 7.37 8.07
C PRO A 38 -19.51 8.31 6.91
N LEU A 39 -19.08 7.95 5.70
CA LEU A 39 -19.44 8.69 4.48
C LEU A 39 -20.64 8.04 3.79
N ALA A 40 -21.46 8.85 3.13
CA ALA A 40 -22.59 8.40 2.31
C ALA A 40 -22.14 7.82 0.95
N LYS A 41 -21.08 7.01 0.96
CA LYS A 41 -20.45 6.44 -0.22
C LYS A 41 -20.06 4.99 0.03
N THR A 42 -20.53 4.10 -0.84
CA THR A 42 -20.22 2.68 -0.77
C THR A 42 -18.82 2.40 -1.32
N PHE A 43 -18.19 1.38 -0.76
CA PHE A 43 -16.93 0.84 -1.25
C PHE A 43 -17.19 -0.53 -1.88
N SER A 44 -16.59 -0.78 -3.03
CA SER A 44 -16.63 -2.10 -3.67
C SER A 44 -15.43 -2.24 -4.58
N GLU A 45 -14.66 -3.31 -4.37
CA GLU A 45 -13.51 -3.64 -5.20
C GLU A 45 -13.54 -5.10 -5.62
N THR A 46 -13.12 -5.36 -6.85
CA THR A 46 -13.09 -6.69 -7.44
C THR A 46 -11.65 -7.06 -7.76
N TYR A 47 -11.17 -8.15 -7.17
CA TYR A 47 -9.85 -8.70 -7.43
C TYR A 47 -9.96 -10.14 -7.92
N ALA A 48 -9.59 -10.36 -9.18
CA ALA A 48 -9.85 -11.62 -9.88
C ALA A 48 -11.34 -12.02 -9.74
N ALA A 49 -11.63 -13.20 -9.17
CA ALA A 49 -12.99 -13.69 -8.92
C ALA A 49 -13.56 -13.31 -7.54
N CYS A 50 -12.87 -12.43 -6.81
CA CYS A 50 -13.22 -12.02 -5.44
C CYS A 50 -13.79 -10.60 -5.46
N ARG A 51 -14.80 -10.32 -4.63
CA ARG A 51 -15.29 -8.97 -4.40
C ARG A 51 -15.24 -8.66 -2.91
N ILE A 52 -14.70 -7.50 -2.55
CA ILE A 52 -14.77 -6.91 -1.21
C ILE A 52 -15.71 -5.71 -1.27
N SER A 53 -16.61 -5.55 -0.31
CA SER A 53 -17.54 -4.43 -0.28
C SER A 53 -17.73 -3.89 1.12
N GLY A 54 -18.10 -2.62 1.20
CA GLY A 54 -18.05 -1.86 2.44
C GLY A 54 -18.61 -0.45 2.29
N ARG A 55 -18.15 0.43 3.18
CA ARG A 55 -18.48 1.86 3.17
C ARG A 55 -17.22 2.68 3.42
N TYR A 56 -17.09 3.80 2.74
CA TYR A 56 -16.04 4.76 3.06
C TYR A 56 -16.33 5.46 4.39
N MET A 57 -15.27 5.76 5.12
CA MET A 57 -15.30 6.50 6.38
C MET A 57 -14.11 7.44 6.43
N LYS A 58 -14.21 8.51 7.22
CA LYS A 58 -13.01 9.16 7.76
C LYS A 58 -12.66 8.54 9.10
N GLU A 59 -11.37 8.44 9.36
CA GLU A 59 -10.85 7.93 10.62
C GLU A 59 -9.50 8.59 10.94
N ALA A 60 -9.08 8.51 12.20
CA ALA A 60 -7.71 8.78 12.60
C ALA A 60 -6.82 7.54 12.40
N ILE A 61 -5.68 7.71 11.75
CA ILE A 61 -4.67 6.66 11.63
C ILE A 61 -3.35 7.13 12.24
N THR A 62 -2.62 6.19 12.85
CA THR A 62 -1.27 6.44 13.34
C THR A 62 -0.27 5.92 12.32
N VAL A 63 0.66 6.77 11.92
CA VAL A 63 1.74 6.45 10.98
C VAL A 63 3.08 6.70 11.65
N ALA A 64 4.02 5.77 11.50
CA ALA A 64 5.39 5.95 11.97
C ALA A 64 6.10 7.05 11.17
N GLN A 65 6.77 7.96 11.88
CA GLN A 65 7.58 9.02 11.29
C GLN A 65 9.03 8.60 11.19
N PHE A 66 9.63 8.77 10.01
CA PHE A 66 11.02 8.45 9.76
C PHE A 66 11.79 9.69 9.32
N TYR A 67 13.02 9.83 9.81
CA TYR A 67 13.95 10.87 9.40
C TYR A 67 15.20 10.25 8.79
N CYS A 68 15.73 10.89 7.75
CA CYS A 68 17.04 10.57 7.20
C CYS A 68 18.07 11.59 7.70
N VAL A 69 19.01 11.12 8.52
CA VAL A 69 20.17 11.93 8.88
C VAL A 69 21.06 12.01 7.65
N HIS A 70 21.47 13.21 7.25
CA HIS A 70 22.19 13.50 6.00
C HIS A 70 23.46 12.65 5.77
N PHE A 71 24.02 12.06 6.84
CA PHE A 71 25.23 11.23 6.83
C PHE A 71 24.97 9.73 7.09
N THR A 72 23.72 9.31 7.27
CA THR A 72 23.36 7.89 7.43
C THR A 72 22.61 7.38 6.21
N THR A 73 22.85 6.11 5.85
CA THR A 73 22.12 5.45 4.76
C THR A 73 20.81 4.82 5.24
N GLN A 74 20.58 4.83 6.56
CA GLN A 74 19.47 4.20 7.25
C GLN A 74 18.52 5.28 7.80
N PRO A 75 17.22 5.22 7.45
CA PRO A 75 16.22 6.04 8.12
C PRO A 75 16.05 5.60 9.58
N VAL A 76 15.81 6.56 10.46
CA VAL A 76 15.54 6.35 11.89
C VAL A 76 14.10 6.72 12.15
N GLN A 77 13.34 5.83 12.81
CA GLN A 77 12.02 6.20 13.31
C GLN A 77 12.18 7.23 14.42
N ILE A 78 11.57 8.40 14.25
CA ILE A 78 11.66 9.53 15.20
C ILE A 78 10.40 9.69 16.05
N GLY A 79 9.35 8.95 15.73
CA GLY A 79 8.10 8.95 16.47
C GLY A 79 6.96 8.38 15.65
N GLU A 80 5.75 8.76 16.04
CA GLU A 80 4.50 8.47 15.34
C GLU A 80 3.71 9.76 15.20
N VAL A 81 2.84 9.82 14.19
CA VAL A 81 1.89 10.93 14.03
C VAL A 81 0.50 10.35 13.85
N MET A 82 -0.45 10.91 14.59
CA MET A 82 -1.87 10.65 14.37
C MET A 82 -2.39 11.62 13.32
N VAL A 83 -2.86 11.10 12.20
CA VAL A 83 -3.48 11.87 11.12
C VAL A 83 -4.97 11.65 11.19
N GLN A 84 -5.72 12.71 11.48
CA GLN A 84 -7.18 12.67 11.56
C GLN A 84 -7.83 12.95 10.20
N GLY A 85 -9.06 12.46 10.02
CA GLY A 85 -9.85 12.77 8.83
C GLY A 85 -9.43 11.99 7.58
N VAL A 86 -8.64 10.92 7.73
CA VAL A 86 -8.20 10.09 6.61
C VAL A 86 -9.35 9.25 6.10
N ILE A 87 -9.63 9.35 4.80
CA ILE A 87 -10.62 8.57 4.08
C ILE A 87 -10.06 7.19 3.74
N LEU A 88 -10.73 6.15 4.21
CA LEU A 88 -10.50 4.75 3.90
C LEU A 88 -11.84 3.99 3.94
N ALA A 89 -11.85 2.71 3.57
CA ALA A 89 -13.08 1.91 3.61
C ALA A 89 -13.10 0.91 4.78
N GLU A 90 -14.24 0.85 5.45
CA GLU A 90 -14.61 -0.23 6.35
C GLU A 90 -15.26 -1.35 5.50
N ALA A 91 -14.65 -2.53 5.47
CA ALA A 91 -15.10 -3.66 4.67
C ALA A 91 -16.03 -4.59 5.46
N PHE A 92 -17.21 -4.85 4.92
CA PHE A 92 -18.25 -5.69 5.52
C PHE A 92 -18.27 -7.09 4.92
N GLU A 93 -18.24 -7.21 3.60
CA GLU A 93 -18.49 -8.50 2.96
C GLU A 93 -17.40 -8.83 1.95
N GLN A 94 -16.94 -10.08 1.98
CA GLN A 94 -16.15 -10.68 0.92
C GLN A 94 -17.01 -11.76 0.25
N SER A 95 -17.21 -11.65 -1.07
CA SER A 95 -18.00 -12.59 -1.87
C SER A 95 -17.24 -13.03 -3.13
N GLY A 96 -17.78 -14.03 -3.83
CA GLY A 96 -17.16 -14.63 -5.01
C GLY A 96 -16.30 -15.85 -4.71
N ALA A 97 -15.48 -16.28 -5.67
CA ALA A 97 -14.66 -17.49 -5.57
C ALA A 97 -13.32 -17.22 -4.84
N CYS A 98 -13.40 -16.61 -3.67
CA CYS A 98 -12.26 -16.28 -2.80
C CYS A 98 -12.12 -17.26 -1.64
N SER A 99 -10.89 -17.44 -1.17
CA SER A 99 -10.66 -18.02 0.16
C SER A 99 -11.34 -17.15 1.23
N GLN A 100 -12.07 -17.79 2.15
CA GLN A 100 -12.65 -17.13 3.32
C GLN A 100 -11.61 -16.83 4.40
N THR A 101 -10.37 -17.30 4.21
CA THR A 101 -9.22 -16.99 5.08
C THR A 101 -8.19 -16.18 4.31
N ARG A 102 -7.66 -15.14 4.95
CA ARG A 102 -6.61 -14.26 4.43
C ARG A 102 -5.54 -14.04 5.50
N PRO A 103 -4.25 -13.92 5.13
CA PRO A 103 -3.16 -13.67 6.08
C PRO A 103 -3.03 -12.20 6.50
N PHE A 104 -3.97 -11.35 6.10
CA PHE A 104 -4.03 -9.91 6.40
C PHE A 104 -5.49 -9.50 6.52
N ASP A 105 -5.79 -8.43 7.25
CA ASP A 105 -7.13 -7.93 7.58
C ASP A 105 -7.53 -6.70 6.75
N GLY A 106 -6.67 -6.24 5.87
CA GLY A 106 -6.90 -5.06 5.05
C GLY A 106 -5.83 -4.85 3.98
N ILE A 107 -6.06 -3.86 3.13
CA ILE A 107 -5.09 -3.41 2.13
C ILE A 107 -4.80 -1.93 2.37
N PHE A 108 -3.52 -1.56 2.27
CA PHE A 108 -3.03 -0.20 2.20
C PHE A 108 -2.63 0.08 0.74
N GLY A 109 -3.52 0.73 0.00
CA GLY A 109 -3.36 0.97 -1.44
C GLY A 109 -2.31 2.05 -1.73
N LEU A 110 -1.35 1.73 -2.60
CA LEU A 110 -0.17 2.54 -2.91
C LEU A 110 -0.05 2.84 -4.41
N CYS A 111 -1.14 2.83 -5.15
CA CYS A 111 -1.12 3.25 -6.55
C CYS A 111 -0.65 4.71 -6.70
N LEU A 112 -0.30 5.10 -7.92
CA LEU A 112 0.28 6.42 -8.22
C LEU A 112 -0.68 7.56 -7.91
N SER A 113 -1.95 7.41 -8.27
CA SER A 113 -2.99 8.41 -8.06
C SER A 113 -4.36 7.77 -8.11
N SER A 114 -5.35 8.39 -7.48
CA SER A 114 -6.73 7.94 -7.60
C SER A 114 -7.31 8.29 -8.97
N LYS A 115 -8.23 7.46 -9.49
CA LYS A 115 -9.06 7.83 -10.65
C LYS A 115 -10.04 8.95 -10.30
N THR A 116 -10.40 9.09 -9.02
CA THR A 116 -11.31 10.13 -8.54
C THR A 116 -10.74 10.80 -7.27
N PRO A 117 -9.59 11.51 -7.37
CA PRO A 117 -8.87 12.02 -6.18
C PRO A 117 -9.69 12.95 -5.28
N GLU A 118 -10.68 13.64 -5.84
CA GLU A 118 -11.59 14.50 -5.09
C GLU A 118 -12.52 13.72 -4.14
N THR A 119 -12.81 12.46 -4.47
CA THR A 119 -13.80 11.64 -3.74
C THR A 119 -13.24 10.32 -3.20
N GLU A 120 -12.06 9.91 -3.65
CA GLU A 120 -11.33 8.68 -3.25
C GLU A 120 -9.81 8.92 -3.29
N PRO A 121 -9.27 9.94 -2.59
CA PRO A 121 -7.83 10.19 -2.62
C PRO A 121 -7.06 8.95 -2.12
N THR A 122 -5.89 8.69 -2.69
CA THR A 122 -5.05 7.60 -2.16
C THR A 122 -4.61 7.96 -0.76
N ILE A 123 -4.39 6.97 0.10
CA ILE A 123 -3.89 7.23 1.45
C ILE A 123 -2.53 7.94 1.43
N PHE A 124 -1.70 7.67 0.41
CA PHE A 124 -0.42 8.35 0.22
C PHE A 124 -0.61 9.85 -0.07
N GLU A 125 -1.53 10.22 -0.95
CA GLU A 125 -1.88 11.62 -1.23
C GLU A 125 -2.42 12.31 0.02
N GLN A 126 -3.24 11.62 0.80
CA GLN A 126 -3.80 12.16 2.05
C GLN A 126 -2.67 12.45 3.06
N LEU A 127 -1.84 11.46 3.35
CA LEU A 127 -0.73 11.61 4.31
C LEU A 127 0.24 12.73 3.89
N TYR A 128 0.53 12.84 2.59
CA TYR A 128 1.35 13.93 2.06
C TYR A 128 0.71 15.30 2.25
N LYS A 129 -0.58 15.45 1.90
CA LYS A 129 -1.33 16.71 2.10
C LYS A 129 -1.45 17.12 3.57
N HIS A 130 -1.48 16.15 4.47
CA HIS A 130 -1.46 16.36 5.92
C HIS A 130 -0.07 16.71 6.49
N GLY A 131 0.97 16.79 5.64
CA GLY A 131 2.32 17.14 6.09
C GLY A 131 3.01 16.03 6.89
N THR A 132 2.60 14.77 6.71
CA THR A 132 3.22 13.61 7.40
C THR A 132 4.67 13.39 6.98
N PHE A 133 5.04 13.88 5.79
CA PHE A 133 6.39 13.84 5.24
C PHE A 133 6.56 14.91 4.16
N ASP A 134 7.78 15.43 4.03
CA ASP A 134 8.06 16.58 3.13
C ASP A 134 8.24 16.19 1.66
N THR A 135 8.64 14.94 1.40
CA THR A 135 8.91 14.45 0.04
C THR A 135 7.91 13.36 -0.34
N ALA A 136 7.22 13.54 -1.47
CA ALA A 136 6.26 12.56 -2.00
C ALA A 136 6.95 11.32 -2.61
N VAL A 137 7.68 10.58 -1.78
CA VAL A 137 8.28 9.29 -2.10
C VAL A 137 7.96 8.27 -1.01
N PHE A 138 7.97 7.00 -1.38
CA PHE A 138 8.10 5.90 -0.44
C PHE A 138 9.14 4.91 -0.96
N SER A 139 9.74 4.15 -0.07
CA SER A 139 10.67 3.08 -0.42
C SER A 139 10.30 1.80 0.29
N ILE A 140 10.44 0.68 -0.42
CA ILE A 140 10.25 -0.66 0.12
C ILE A 140 11.56 -1.40 -0.02
N TRP A 141 12.05 -1.93 1.09
CA TRP A 141 13.22 -2.79 1.12
C TRP A 141 12.83 -4.17 1.59
N PHE A 142 13.33 -5.19 0.89
CA PHE A 142 13.13 -6.59 1.23
C PHE A 142 14.49 -7.23 1.51
N LYS A 143 14.56 -8.02 2.58
CA LYS A 143 15.60 -9.02 2.82
C LYS A 143 15.07 -10.36 2.34
N PRO A 144 15.56 -10.90 1.22
CA PRO A 144 15.16 -12.22 0.77
C PRO A 144 15.44 -13.27 1.85
N PRO A 145 14.59 -14.29 1.99
CA PRO A 145 14.86 -15.40 2.88
C PRO A 145 16.16 -16.11 2.44
N THR A 146 17.10 -16.29 3.37
CA THR A 146 18.38 -16.98 3.10
C THR A 146 18.29 -18.50 3.26
N ASN A 147 17.18 -18.99 3.85
CA ASN A 147 16.79 -20.39 3.95
C ASN A 147 15.27 -20.47 4.23
N HIS A 148 14.72 -21.68 4.27
CA HIS A 148 13.29 -21.91 4.55
C HIS A 148 12.82 -21.56 5.97
N GLN A 149 13.73 -21.21 6.90
CA GLN A 149 13.41 -20.94 8.31
C GLN A 149 13.27 -19.44 8.64
N TYR A 150 13.83 -18.55 7.83
CA TYR A 150 13.63 -17.11 8.01
C TYR A 150 12.46 -16.63 7.16
N GLN A 151 11.42 -16.11 7.82
CA GLN A 151 10.45 -15.26 7.16
C GLN A 151 11.21 -14.02 6.64
N GLY A 152 11.05 -13.69 5.36
CA GLY A 152 11.70 -12.51 4.78
C GLY A 152 11.41 -11.27 5.62
N GLN A 153 12.39 -10.38 5.77
CA GLN A 153 12.19 -9.11 6.46
C GLN A 153 11.87 -8.04 5.44
N ALA A 154 10.98 -7.12 5.76
CA ALA A 154 10.67 -5.98 4.90
C ALA A 154 10.54 -4.72 5.74
N SER A 155 10.90 -3.59 5.15
CA SER A 155 10.64 -2.26 5.71
C SER A 155 10.07 -1.37 4.62
N MET A 156 9.01 -0.64 4.94
CA MET A 156 8.47 0.41 4.11
C MET A 156 8.63 1.75 4.81
N ILE A 157 9.13 2.76 4.10
CA ILE A 157 9.36 4.10 4.64
C ILE A 157 8.71 5.14 3.72
N PHE A 158 7.91 6.04 4.28
CA PHE A 158 7.37 7.22 3.59
C PHE A 158 8.30 8.42 3.78
N GLY A 159 8.34 9.33 2.80
CA GLY A 159 9.13 10.57 2.87
C GLY A 159 10.61 10.42 2.50
N VAL A 160 11.11 9.18 2.42
CA VAL A 160 12.55 8.90 2.32
C VAL A 160 12.83 7.78 1.32
N VAL A 161 13.89 7.97 0.53
CA VAL A 161 14.52 6.91 -0.25
C VAL A 161 15.61 6.24 0.59
N ARG A 162 15.37 5.01 1.05
CA ARG A 162 16.39 4.20 1.75
C ARG A 162 17.51 3.83 0.77
N ARG A 163 18.73 4.32 1.02
CA ARG A 163 19.91 4.02 0.19
C ARG A 163 20.79 2.89 0.74
N SER A 164 20.64 2.55 2.01
CA SER A 164 21.46 1.50 2.63
C SER A 164 21.24 0.13 1.98
N GLY A 165 22.33 -0.57 1.69
CA GLY A 165 22.29 -1.91 1.10
C GLY A 165 22.00 -1.94 -0.40
N LEU A 166 21.88 -0.77 -1.05
CA LEU A 166 21.91 -0.67 -2.51
C LEU A 166 23.37 -0.67 -2.97
N THR A 167 23.72 -1.58 -3.86
CA THR A 167 24.99 -1.58 -4.59
C THR A 167 24.72 -1.16 -6.04
N GLY A 168 25.47 -0.19 -6.56
CA GLY A 168 25.30 0.33 -7.92
C GLY A 168 24.41 1.56 -8.00
N GLU A 169 24.17 2.03 -9.21
CA GLU A 169 23.35 3.22 -9.48
C GLU A 169 21.86 2.88 -9.49
N ALA A 170 21.05 3.80 -8.94
CA ALA A 170 19.61 3.68 -9.04
C ALA A 170 19.18 3.87 -10.50
N VAL A 171 18.62 2.82 -11.11
CA VAL A 171 18.01 2.90 -12.44
C VAL A 171 16.61 3.50 -12.28
N SER A 172 16.38 4.64 -12.93
CA SER A 172 15.07 5.28 -12.99
C SER A 172 14.37 4.92 -14.29
N PHE A 173 13.13 4.44 -14.21
CA PHE A 173 12.30 4.16 -15.38
C PHE A 173 11.34 5.32 -15.63
N LYS A 174 11.18 5.71 -16.90
CA LYS A 174 10.12 6.63 -17.29
C LYS A 174 8.78 5.91 -17.18
N MET A 175 7.91 6.39 -16.30
CA MET A 175 6.55 5.88 -16.21
C MET A 175 5.79 6.13 -17.52
N GLN A 176 4.91 5.19 -17.85
CA GLN A 176 3.93 5.43 -18.91
C GLN A 176 3.02 6.60 -18.54
N SER A 177 2.80 7.51 -19.49
CA SER A 177 1.86 8.61 -19.28
C SER A 177 0.43 8.08 -19.14
N LYS A 178 -0.39 8.71 -18.28
CA LYS A 178 -1.84 8.47 -18.13
C LYS A 178 -2.24 7.16 -17.45
N THR A 179 -1.37 6.55 -16.64
CA THR A 179 -1.75 5.41 -15.80
C THR A 179 -1.89 5.84 -14.34
N TYR A 180 -2.75 5.15 -13.60
CA TYR A 180 -2.91 5.31 -12.14
C TYR A 180 -2.10 4.27 -11.37
N LEU A 181 -1.43 3.35 -12.08
CA LEU A 181 -0.60 2.28 -11.56
C LEU A 181 0.88 2.50 -11.92
N TRP A 182 1.77 1.89 -11.15
CA TRP A 182 3.21 1.92 -11.39
C TRP A 182 3.59 1.05 -12.59
N THR A 183 3.50 1.62 -13.79
CA THR A 183 3.75 0.92 -15.06
C THR A 183 4.92 1.54 -15.81
N PHE A 184 5.84 0.70 -16.25
CA PHE A 184 6.97 1.04 -17.11
C PHE A 184 7.07 -0.02 -18.22
N ASN A 185 7.69 0.35 -19.34
CA ASN A 185 7.89 -0.61 -20.41
C ASN A 185 9.14 -1.46 -20.13
N ILE A 186 9.05 -2.74 -20.48
CA ILE A 186 10.19 -3.66 -20.49
C ILE A 186 10.67 -3.84 -21.94
N GLY A 187 11.99 -3.68 -22.16
CA GLY A 187 12.63 -3.77 -23.49
C GLY A 187 12.54 -5.13 -24.16
N GLY A 188 12.43 -6.19 -23.37
CA GLY A 188 12.37 -7.56 -23.88
C GLY A 188 12.66 -8.57 -22.78
N VAL A 189 12.43 -9.83 -23.12
CA VAL A 189 12.75 -10.99 -22.28
C VAL A 189 13.70 -11.88 -23.07
N ARG A 190 14.81 -12.29 -22.47
CA ARG A 190 15.77 -13.20 -23.07
C ARG A 190 15.85 -14.48 -22.25
N SER A 191 16.06 -15.60 -22.92
CA SER A 191 16.39 -16.85 -22.25
C SER A 191 17.81 -16.80 -21.70
N GLN A 192 18.14 -17.78 -20.85
CA GLN A 192 19.50 -17.98 -20.34
C GLN A 192 20.57 -18.16 -21.44
N PHE A 193 20.16 -18.52 -22.66
CA PHE A 193 21.03 -18.67 -23.82
C PHE A 193 21.13 -17.40 -24.68
N GLY A 194 20.64 -16.26 -24.18
CA GLY A 194 20.67 -14.97 -24.88
C GLY A 194 19.63 -14.81 -25.99
N ARG A 195 18.86 -15.86 -26.31
CA ARG A 195 17.80 -15.82 -27.33
C ARG A 195 16.66 -14.92 -26.85
N ALA A 196 16.28 -13.94 -27.66
CA ALA A 196 15.09 -13.15 -27.42
C ALA A 196 13.85 -14.05 -27.43
N VAL A 197 13.12 -14.04 -26.32
CA VAL A 197 11.77 -14.61 -26.19
C VAL A 197 10.75 -13.56 -26.65
N PHE A 198 11.05 -12.29 -26.38
CA PHE A 198 10.30 -11.11 -26.82
C PHE A 198 11.23 -9.90 -26.83
N ASN A 199 11.04 -8.98 -27.77
CA ASN A 199 11.78 -7.73 -27.86
C ASN A 199 10.84 -6.63 -28.35
N THR A 200 10.92 -5.46 -27.75
CA THR A 200 10.20 -4.25 -28.18
C THR A 200 11.20 -3.24 -28.68
N GLU A 201 10.87 -2.54 -29.76
CA GLU A 201 11.57 -1.32 -30.14
C GLU A 201 11.14 -0.21 -29.14
N ILE A 202 11.89 -0.05 -28.05
CA ILE A 202 11.70 1.03 -27.07
C ILE A 202 12.93 1.92 -27.09
#